data_AF-A0A850GVI2-F1
#
_entry.id   AF-A0A850GVI2-F1
#
_cell.length_a   1.000
_cell.length_b   1.000
_cell.length_c   1.000
_cell.angle_alpha   90.00
_cell.angle_beta   90.00
_cell.angle_gamma   90.00
#
_symmetry.space_group_name_H-M   'P 1'
#
loop_
_entity.id
_entity.type
_entity.pdbx_description
1 polymer ?
#
loop_
_entity_poly.entity_id
_entity_poly.type
_entity_poly.pdbx_seq_one_letter_code
_entity_poly.pdbx_strand_id
1 'polypeptide(L)'
;MRCHAYQLPSEVYRELEAQILDGLANADREQLMYLLEEHDLKIELLSGEWRVLFEAAEEYFQVVDLQERRARMAISPDELAEFVELVRNMDHQIEWTPISFGLAELVDALPVGVDLVGVVFVEEADDWLWSEHTHEIVALRPEVYSLLEPHMRKLIAASDHAALARLASDHCEGAIEFSNEKWFALGRAIQAKAPGLIKVVEAVLSPPAVYDSIRDSLSLVADPRSQPSLDAWLRVHSVDHNYGLYFRDVRKERE
;
A
#
# COMPACT_ATOMS: atom_id res chain seq x y z
N MET A 1 -1.05 -6.34 0.61
CA MET A 1 -0.71 -7.01 -0.65
C MET A 1 0.15 -6.09 -1.51
N ARG A 2 1.37 -6.53 -1.82
CA ARG A 2 2.26 -5.95 -2.83
C ARG A 2 2.04 -6.66 -4.18
N CYS A 3 2.63 -6.15 -5.25
CA CYS A 3 2.64 -6.83 -6.55
C CYS A 3 4.07 -6.94 -7.07
N HIS A 4 4.31 -7.88 -7.97
CA HIS A 4 5.55 -8.03 -8.70
C HIS A 4 5.31 -7.89 -10.18
N ALA A 5 6.16 -7.10 -10.84
CA ALA A 5 6.19 -7.01 -12.29
C ALA A 5 7.23 -8.00 -12.84
N TYR A 6 6.79 -8.83 -13.78
CA TYR A 6 7.60 -9.81 -14.50
C TYR A 6 7.71 -9.40 -15.96
N GLN A 7 8.92 -9.27 -16.48
CA GLN A 7 9.16 -9.02 -17.90
C GLN A 7 9.43 -10.33 -18.64
N LEU A 8 8.60 -10.64 -19.64
CA LEU A 8 8.73 -11.83 -20.49
C LEU A 8 9.23 -11.41 -21.86
N PRO A 9 10.21 -12.11 -22.46
CA PRO A 9 10.54 -11.90 -23.87
C PRO A 9 9.28 -12.02 -24.75
N SER A 10 9.15 -11.16 -25.76
CA SER A 10 7.90 -11.06 -26.54
C SER A 10 7.52 -12.34 -27.26
N GLU A 11 8.50 -13.14 -27.69
CA GLU A 11 8.26 -14.48 -28.26
C GLU A 11 7.59 -15.41 -27.25
N VAL A 12 8.11 -15.45 -26.01
CA VAL A 12 7.55 -16.26 -24.92
C VAL A 12 6.17 -15.77 -24.51
N TYR A 13 6.00 -14.45 -24.37
CA TYR A 13 4.70 -13.87 -24.03
C TYR A 13 3.65 -14.27 -25.07
N ARG A 14 3.95 -14.14 -26.37
CA ARG A 14 3.00 -14.48 -27.44
C ARG A 14 2.66 -15.97 -27.48
N GLU A 15 3.59 -16.84 -27.13
CA GLU A 15 3.31 -18.28 -27.01
C GLU A 15 2.38 -18.61 -25.84
N LEU A 16 2.50 -17.86 -24.74
CA LEU A 16 1.76 -18.08 -23.48
C LEU A 16 0.55 -17.15 -23.30
N GLU A 17 0.31 -16.20 -24.21
CA GLU A 17 -0.63 -15.09 -24.01
C GLU A 17 -2.01 -15.55 -23.57
N ALA A 18 -2.59 -16.53 -24.25
CA ALA A 18 -3.90 -17.06 -23.90
C ALA A 18 -3.93 -17.69 -22.49
N GLN A 19 -2.84 -18.34 -22.08
CA GLN A 19 -2.70 -18.96 -20.76
C GLN A 19 -2.47 -17.91 -19.68
N ILE A 20 -1.71 -16.85 -19.98
CA ILE A 20 -1.51 -15.70 -19.10
C ILE A 20 -2.87 -15.03 -18.86
N LEU A 21 -3.57 -14.61 -19.92
CA LEU A 21 -4.84 -13.89 -19.79
C LEU A 21 -5.91 -14.71 -19.06
N ASP A 22 -6.03 -16.01 -19.37
CA ASP A 22 -6.93 -16.92 -18.64
C ASP A 22 -6.48 -17.09 -17.18
N GLY A 23 -5.18 -17.26 -16.95
CA GLY A 23 -4.60 -17.43 -15.62
C GLY A 23 -4.79 -16.20 -14.73
N LEU A 24 -4.64 -15.00 -15.28
CA LEU A 24 -4.88 -13.76 -14.52
C LEU A 24 -6.31 -13.71 -13.99
N ALA A 25 -7.30 -14.16 -14.77
CA ALA A 25 -8.70 -14.20 -14.37
C ALA A 25 -9.05 -15.37 -13.44
N ASN A 26 -8.48 -16.56 -13.67
CA ASN A 26 -9.05 -17.80 -13.14
C ASN A 26 -8.07 -18.67 -12.34
N ALA A 27 -6.77 -18.53 -12.56
CA ALA A 27 -5.77 -19.40 -11.92
C ALA A 27 -5.43 -18.94 -10.50
N ASP A 28 -4.96 -19.88 -9.69
CA ASP A 28 -4.31 -19.51 -8.44
C ASP A 28 -2.94 -18.86 -8.68
N ARG A 29 -2.36 -18.28 -7.64
CA ARG A 29 -1.07 -17.58 -7.74
C ARG A 29 0.06 -18.54 -8.11
N GLU A 30 0.08 -19.75 -7.56
CA GLU A 30 1.17 -20.72 -7.78
C GLU A 30 1.24 -21.16 -9.25
N GLN A 31 0.07 -21.36 -9.87
CA GLN A 31 -0.06 -21.66 -11.29
C GLN A 31 0.49 -20.54 -12.17
N LEU A 32 0.15 -19.28 -11.86
CA LEU A 32 0.71 -18.13 -12.57
C LEU A 32 2.21 -18.02 -12.36
N MET A 33 2.68 -18.19 -11.12
CA MET A 33 4.11 -18.14 -10.82
C MET A 33 4.90 -19.19 -11.60
N TYR A 34 4.38 -20.40 -11.73
CA TYR A 34 5.02 -21.45 -12.53
C TYR A 34 5.21 -21.04 -14.01
N LEU A 35 4.30 -20.23 -14.56
CA LEU A 35 4.43 -19.68 -15.92
C LEU A 35 5.46 -18.55 -16.02
N LEU A 36 5.75 -17.87 -14.90
CA LEU A 36 6.54 -16.62 -14.87
C LEU A 36 7.95 -16.80 -14.27
N GLU A 37 8.18 -17.84 -13.46
CA GLU A 37 9.39 -18.03 -12.63
C GLU A 37 10.71 -18.11 -13.41
N GLU A 38 10.67 -18.44 -14.71
CA GLU A 38 11.87 -18.54 -15.53
C GLU A 38 12.38 -17.18 -16.07
N HIS A 39 11.75 -16.06 -15.70
CA HIS A 39 12.02 -14.76 -16.34
C HIS A 39 12.77 -13.76 -15.44
N ASP A 40 13.73 -13.07 -16.09
CA ASP A 40 14.93 -12.47 -15.49
C ASP A 40 14.71 -11.21 -14.64
N LEU A 41 13.53 -10.57 -14.68
CA LEU A 41 13.33 -9.31 -13.98
C LEU A 41 12.04 -9.27 -13.18
N LYS A 42 12.21 -9.33 -11.86
CA LYS A 42 11.16 -9.23 -10.84
C LYS A 42 11.33 -7.89 -10.12
N ILE A 43 10.44 -6.94 -10.39
CA ILE A 43 10.37 -5.66 -9.67
C ILE A 43 9.24 -5.73 -8.67
N GLU A 44 9.53 -5.45 -7.41
CA GLU A 44 8.51 -5.33 -6.37
C GLU A 44 7.87 -3.95 -6.41
N LEU A 45 6.53 -3.92 -6.46
CA LEU A 45 5.73 -2.72 -6.27
C LEU A 45 5.05 -2.78 -4.90
N LEU A 46 5.30 -1.77 -4.07
CA LEU A 46 4.66 -1.65 -2.77
C LEU A 46 3.14 -1.48 -2.91
N SER A 47 2.43 -1.68 -1.80
CA SER A 47 0.97 -1.70 -1.80
C SER A 47 0.33 -0.42 -2.38
N GLY A 48 0.90 0.75 -2.15
CA GLY A 48 0.44 2.01 -2.75
C GLY A 48 0.77 2.14 -4.23
N GLU A 49 1.92 1.64 -4.64
CA GLU A 49 2.48 1.84 -5.99
C GLU A 49 1.68 1.12 -7.06
N TRP A 50 1.41 -0.17 -6.87
CA TRP A 50 0.63 -0.90 -7.87
C TRP A 50 -0.80 -0.35 -7.97
N ARG A 51 -1.35 0.19 -6.88
CA ARG A 51 -2.73 0.71 -6.87
C ARG A 51 -2.88 1.96 -7.72
N VAL A 52 -1.93 2.90 -7.60
CA VAL A 52 -1.95 4.11 -8.43
C VAL A 52 -1.64 3.77 -9.89
N LEU A 53 -0.73 2.82 -10.12
CA LEU A 53 -0.38 2.35 -11.46
C LEU A 53 -1.59 1.70 -12.15
N PHE A 54 -2.27 0.78 -11.48
CA PHE A 54 -3.40 0.05 -12.06
C PHE A 54 -4.60 0.98 -12.31
N GLU A 55 -4.80 1.99 -11.46
CA GLU A 55 -5.85 3.00 -11.68
C GLU A 55 -5.53 3.88 -12.89
N ALA A 56 -4.27 4.28 -13.07
CA ALA A 56 -3.87 5.00 -14.28
C ALA A 56 -3.91 4.12 -15.54
N ALA A 57 -3.65 2.82 -15.39
CA ALA A 57 -3.60 1.81 -16.45
C ALA A 57 -4.96 1.08 -16.63
N GLU A 58 -6.09 1.75 -16.37
CA GLU A 58 -7.43 1.12 -16.41
C GLU A 58 -7.84 0.55 -17.77
N GLU A 59 -7.19 1.00 -18.84
CA GLU A 59 -7.43 0.57 -20.22
C GLU A 59 -6.82 -0.80 -20.56
N TYR A 60 -5.82 -1.25 -19.80
CA TYR A 60 -5.16 -2.53 -20.01
C TYR A 60 -5.92 -3.67 -19.33
N PHE A 61 -5.65 -4.90 -19.76
CA PHE A 61 -6.25 -6.08 -19.12
C PHE A 61 -5.78 -6.21 -17.68
N GLN A 62 -6.72 -6.06 -16.74
CA GLN A 62 -6.44 -6.18 -15.32
C GLN A 62 -7.59 -6.86 -14.56
N VAL A 63 -7.23 -7.52 -13.47
CA VAL A 63 -8.13 -8.19 -12.54
C VAL A 63 -7.76 -7.75 -11.13
N VAL A 64 -8.62 -6.91 -10.54
CA VAL A 64 -8.47 -6.45 -9.16
C VAL A 64 -9.68 -6.90 -8.36
N ASP A 65 -9.47 -7.83 -7.43
CA ASP A 65 -10.46 -8.28 -6.47
C ASP A 65 -9.90 -8.16 -5.05
N LEU A 66 -10.45 -7.22 -4.28
CA LEU A 66 -9.99 -6.99 -2.91
C LEU A 66 -10.47 -8.06 -1.93
N GLN A 67 -11.55 -8.79 -2.23
CA GLN A 67 -12.04 -9.88 -1.39
C GLN A 67 -11.21 -11.13 -1.56
N GLU A 68 -10.85 -11.46 -2.80
CA GLU A 68 -9.97 -12.58 -3.12
C GLU A 68 -8.47 -12.23 -3.02
N ARG A 69 -8.14 -10.99 -2.61
CA ARG A 69 -6.77 -10.45 -2.58
C ARG A 69 -6.01 -10.76 -3.89
N ARG A 70 -6.62 -10.36 -5.00
CA ARG A 70 -6.08 -10.49 -6.35
C ARG A 70 -5.80 -9.12 -6.92
N ALA A 71 -4.60 -8.92 -7.46
CA ALA A 71 -4.24 -7.73 -8.22
C ALA A 71 -3.29 -8.11 -9.34
N ARG A 72 -3.85 -8.22 -10.54
CA ARG A 72 -3.18 -8.78 -11.70
C ARG A 72 -3.38 -7.89 -12.91
N MET A 73 -2.35 -7.75 -13.73
CA MET A 73 -2.41 -6.98 -14.97
C MET A 73 -1.47 -7.59 -16.00
N ALA A 74 -1.82 -7.52 -17.27
CA ALA A 74 -0.92 -7.87 -18.36
C ALA A 74 -0.84 -6.70 -19.35
N ILE A 75 0.38 -6.45 -19.81
CA ILE A 75 0.71 -5.54 -20.89
C ILE A 75 1.35 -6.38 -21.99
N SER A 76 0.69 -6.49 -23.13
CA SER A 76 1.24 -7.22 -24.27
C SER A 76 2.44 -6.47 -24.87
N PRO A 77 3.34 -7.15 -25.61
CA PRO A 77 4.43 -6.48 -26.30
C PRO A 77 3.98 -5.36 -27.24
N ASP A 78 2.80 -5.52 -27.85
CA ASP A 78 2.26 -4.55 -28.81
C ASP A 78 1.70 -3.29 -28.11
N GLU A 79 1.37 -3.40 -26.82
CA GLU A 79 0.87 -2.33 -25.95
C GLU A 79 1.98 -1.64 -25.13
N LEU A 80 3.20 -2.22 -25.14
CA LEU A 80 4.29 -1.80 -24.26
C LEU A 80 4.68 -0.34 -24.48
N ALA A 81 4.70 0.13 -25.71
CA ALA A 81 5.10 1.51 -26.02
C ALA A 81 4.17 2.52 -25.34
N GLU A 82 2.86 2.31 -25.43
CA GLU A 82 1.86 3.18 -24.78
C GLU A 82 1.96 3.10 -23.25
N PHE A 83 2.19 1.89 -22.70
CA PHE A 83 2.36 1.71 -21.27
C PHE A 83 3.62 2.42 -20.75
N VAL A 84 4.73 2.37 -21.50
CA VAL A 84 5.97 3.09 -21.17
C VAL A 84 5.76 4.60 -21.21
N GLU A 85 5.00 5.12 -22.17
CA GLU A 85 4.63 6.54 -22.21
C GLU A 85 3.79 6.94 -20.99
N LEU A 86 2.83 6.12 -20.59
CA LEU A 86 2.02 6.33 -19.38
C LEU A 86 2.88 6.37 -18.13
N VAL A 87 3.75 5.38 -17.94
CA VAL A 87 4.59 5.26 -16.74
C VAL A 87 5.64 6.37 -16.71
N ARG A 88 6.13 6.83 -17.87
CA ARG A 88 7.11 7.94 -17.97
C ARG A 88 6.47 9.31 -18.14
N ASN A 89 5.14 9.40 -18.08
CA ASN A 89 4.43 10.67 -18.14
C ASN A 89 4.93 11.58 -17.00
N MET A 90 5.30 12.81 -17.33
CA MET A 90 5.89 13.74 -16.37
C MET A 90 4.93 14.08 -15.22
N ASP A 91 3.63 14.19 -15.49
CA ASP A 91 2.63 14.50 -14.47
C ASP A 91 2.50 13.34 -13.47
N HIS A 92 2.45 12.10 -13.96
CA HIS A 92 2.47 10.90 -13.11
C HIS A 92 3.77 10.78 -12.32
N GLN A 93 4.93 11.01 -12.94
CA GLN A 93 6.23 10.95 -12.26
C GLN A 93 6.31 11.95 -11.10
N ILE A 94 5.81 13.17 -11.30
CA ILE A 94 5.75 14.19 -10.24
C ILE A 94 4.76 13.76 -9.15
N GLU A 95 3.56 13.32 -9.54
CA GLU A 95 2.50 12.94 -8.60
C GLU A 95 2.89 11.74 -7.73
N TRP A 96 3.48 10.70 -8.33
CA TRP A 96 3.82 9.45 -7.65
C TRP A 96 5.17 9.49 -6.93
N THR A 97 5.97 10.55 -7.13
CA THR A 97 7.27 10.74 -6.45
C THR A 97 7.25 10.38 -4.95
N PRO A 98 6.24 10.75 -4.15
CA PRO A 98 6.23 10.46 -2.71
C PRO A 98 6.21 8.97 -2.33
N ILE A 99 5.81 8.09 -3.26
CA ILE A 99 5.65 6.65 -3.03
C ILE A 99 6.48 5.80 -4.01
N SER A 100 7.25 6.42 -4.91
CA SER A 100 7.92 5.77 -6.04
C SER A 100 9.22 5.08 -5.60
N PHE A 101 9.10 3.82 -5.20
CA PHE A 101 10.22 2.92 -4.90
C PHE A 101 10.36 1.90 -6.04
N GLY A 102 9.42 0.97 -6.15
CA GLY A 102 9.34 0.01 -7.25
C GLY A 102 8.93 0.64 -8.58
N LEU A 103 8.12 1.71 -8.57
CA LEU A 103 7.73 2.44 -9.79
C LEU A 103 8.95 3.07 -10.47
N ALA A 104 9.89 3.62 -9.71
CA ALA A 104 11.13 4.15 -10.25
C ALA A 104 11.96 3.04 -10.91
N GLU A 105 12.07 1.88 -10.26
CA GLU A 105 12.75 0.71 -10.85
C GLU A 105 12.04 0.21 -12.12
N LEU A 106 10.70 0.22 -12.14
CA LEU A 106 9.91 -0.16 -13.30
C LEU A 106 10.13 0.79 -14.47
N VAL A 107 10.12 2.11 -14.22
CA VAL A 107 10.41 3.13 -15.22
C VAL A 107 11.75 2.87 -15.90
N ASP A 108 12.79 2.58 -15.12
CA ASP A 108 14.15 2.38 -15.60
C ASP A 108 14.33 1.05 -16.33
N ALA A 109 13.61 0.01 -15.90
CA ALA A 109 13.75 -1.33 -16.46
C ALA A 109 13.00 -1.56 -17.77
N LEU A 110 11.95 -0.78 -18.07
CA LEU A 110 11.16 -0.97 -19.28
C LEU A 110 11.86 -0.40 -20.52
N PRO A 111 11.96 -1.17 -21.63
CA PRO A 111 12.63 -0.71 -22.83
C PRO A 111 11.74 0.27 -23.60
N VAL A 112 12.37 1.26 -24.26
CA VAL A 112 11.63 2.31 -25.00
C VAL A 112 11.49 1.93 -26.46
N GLY A 113 10.25 2.02 -26.97
CA GLY A 113 9.97 1.98 -28.41
C GLY A 113 10.37 0.67 -29.08
N VAL A 114 10.38 -0.43 -28.33
CA VAL A 114 10.69 -1.77 -28.83
C VAL A 114 9.78 -2.81 -28.18
N ASP A 115 9.13 -3.62 -29.00
CA ASP A 115 8.15 -4.65 -28.57
C ASP A 115 8.86 -5.95 -28.15
N LEU A 116 9.95 -5.82 -27.38
CA LEU A 116 10.81 -6.94 -27.01
C LEU A 116 10.31 -7.72 -25.81
N VAL A 117 9.40 -7.14 -25.02
CA VAL A 117 8.88 -7.76 -23.80
C VAL A 117 7.38 -7.55 -23.62
N GLY A 118 6.71 -8.52 -23.00
CA GLY A 118 5.42 -8.30 -22.34
C GLY A 118 5.64 -8.17 -20.82
N VAL A 119 4.73 -7.50 -20.13
CA VAL A 119 4.83 -7.28 -18.68
C VAL A 119 3.62 -7.88 -17.99
N VAL A 120 3.85 -8.73 -16.99
CA VAL A 120 2.79 -9.34 -16.18
C VAL A 120 2.97 -8.94 -14.74
N PHE A 121 1.91 -8.42 -14.13
CA PHE A 121 1.86 -8.04 -12.73
C PHE A 121 1.06 -9.09 -11.96
N VAL A 122 1.64 -9.60 -10.86
CA VAL A 122 1.00 -10.61 -10.00
C VAL A 122 1.19 -10.23 -8.53
N GLU A 123 0.16 -10.45 -7.72
CA GLU A 123 0.24 -10.23 -6.28
C GLU A 123 1.35 -11.04 -5.59
N GLU A 124 1.94 -10.46 -4.54
CA GLU A 124 2.78 -11.20 -3.59
C GLU A 124 1.94 -12.17 -2.75
N ALA A 125 2.58 -13.23 -2.24
CA ALA A 125 1.99 -14.07 -1.21
C ALA A 125 1.58 -13.31 0.06
N ASP A 126 0.50 -13.78 0.68
CA ASP A 126 0.04 -13.29 1.99
C ASP A 126 0.97 -13.68 3.15
N ASP A 127 2.09 -14.34 2.87
CA ASP A 127 3.09 -14.79 3.83
C ASP A 127 3.89 -13.64 4.48
N TRP A 128 3.60 -12.37 4.14
CA TRP A 128 4.14 -11.19 4.84
C TRP A 128 3.63 -11.09 6.30
N LEU A 129 2.62 -11.87 6.69
CA LEU A 129 2.01 -11.89 8.02
C LEU A 129 2.86 -12.57 9.11
N TRP A 130 4.05 -13.10 8.79
CA TRP A 130 4.78 -14.01 9.70
C TRP A 130 5.63 -13.37 10.82
N SER A 131 5.62 -12.04 11.04
CA SER A 131 6.15 -11.49 12.32
C SER A 131 5.61 -10.10 12.72
N GLU A 132 4.83 -10.12 13.81
CA GLU A 132 4.43 -9.16 14.88
C GLU A 132 4.27 -7.64 14.63
N HIS A 133 3.08 -7.10 15.00
CA HIS A 133 2.85 -6.23 16.18
C HIS A 133 1.34 -6.00 16.43
N THR A 134 0.99 -5.52 17.62
CA THR A 134 -0.32 -5.71 18.28
C THR A 134 -1.34 -4.59 18.00
N HIS A 135 -0.93 -3.32 18.02
CA HIS A 135 -1.74 -2.15 17.62
C HIS A 135 -0.80 -0.99 17.30
N GLU A 136 -1.16 -0.07 16.39
CA GLU A 136 -0.26 1.02 15.97
C GLU A 136 -0.99 2.34 15.76
N ILE A 137 -0.24 3.43 15.90
CA ILE A 137 -0.56 4.71 15.28
C ILE A 137 0.51 4.98 14.22
N VAL A 138 0.07 5.13 12.98
CA VAL A 138 0.93 5.31 11.80
C VAL A 138 0.76 6.72 11.27
N ALA A 139 1.87 7.41 11.00
CA ALA A 139 1.92 8.75 10.45
C ALA A 139 2.30 8.72 8.96
N LEU A 140 1.44 9.31 8.14
CA LEU A 140 1.61 9.46 6.69
C LEU A 140 1.81 10.94 6.36
N ARG A 141 2.85 11.27 5.58
CA ARG A 141 3.05 12.65 5.10
C ARG A 141 1.81 13.11 4.29
N PRO A 142 1.49 14.41 4.27
CA PRO A 142 0.28 14.91 3.60
C PRO A 142 0.15 14.49 2.13
N GLU A 143 1.24 14.55 1.38
CA GLU A 143 1.29 14.19 -0.04
C GLU A 143 1.08 12.68 -0.26
N VAL A 144 1.67 11.83 0.61
CA VAL A 144 1.45 10.38 0.59
C VAL A 144 0.01 10.05 0.97
N TYR A 145 -0.51 10.68 2.03
CA TYR A 145 -1.90 10.48 2.45
C TYR A 145 -2.87 10.85 1.34
N SER A 146 -2.68 12.00 0.69
CA SER A 146 -3.58 12.48 -0.36
C SER A 146 -3.64 11.52 -1.55
N LEU A 147 -2.47 10.99 -1.96
CA LEU A 147 -2.35 10.01 -3.03
C LEU A 147 -3.00 8.66 -2.65
N LEU A 148 -2.83 8.21 -1.41
CA LEU A 148 -3.29 6.87 -0.98
C LEU A 148 -4.69 6.86 -0.38
N GLU A 149 -5.27 8.01 -0.02
CA GLU A 149 -6.57 8.11 0.65
C GLU A 149 -7.71 7.41 -0.11
N PRO A 150 -7.88 7.59 -1.44
CA PRO A 150 -8.93 6.90 -2.17
C PRO A 150 -8.83 5.38 -2.02
N HIS A 151 -7.61 4.83 -2.05
CA HIS A 151 -7.36 3.41 -1.90
C HIS A 151 -7.54 2.91 -0.47
N MET A 152 -7.08 3.67 0.53
CA MET A 152 -7.32 3.36 1.95
C MET A 152 -8.82 3.31 2.24
N ARG A 153 -9.61 4.23 1.68
CA ARG A 153 -11.07 4.25 1.82
C ARG A 153 -11.73 3.05 1.13
N LYS A 154 -11.27 2.65 -0.06
CA LYS A 154 -11.73 1.43 -0.75
C LYS A 154 -11.50 0.19 0.15
N LEU A 155 -10.34 0.07 0.81
CA LEU A 155 -10.02 -1.04 1.72
C LEU A 155 -10.86 -1.02 3.02
N ILE A 156 -11.10 0.15 3.60
CA ILE A 156 -12.01 0.30 4.75
C ILE A 156 -13.43 -0.16 4.37
N ALA A 157 -13.94 0.25 3.20
CA ALA A 157 -15.25 -0.16 2.73
C ALA A 157 -15.34 -1.67 2.48
N ALA A 158 -14.27 -2.29 2.00
CA ALA A 158 -14.16 -3.74 1.82
C ALA A 158 -13.92 -4.51 3.14
N SER A 159 -13.68 -3.81 4.26
CA SER A 159 -13.28 -4.39 5.54
C SER A 159 -11.96 -5.20 5.48
N ASP A 160 -11.11 -4.95 4.48
CA ASP A 160 -9.79 -5.58 4.38
C ASP A 160 -8.75 -4.77 5.16
N HIS A 161 -8.82 -4.92 6.48
CA HIS A 161 -7.94 -4.20 7.39
C HIS A 161 -6.48 -4.68 7.33
N ALA A 162 -6.23 -5.92 6.92
CA ALA A 162 -4.88 -6.44 6.77
C ALA A 162 -4.16 -5.76 5.59
N ALA A 163 -4.84 -5.66 4.43
CA ALA A 163 -4.29 -4.93 3.30
C ALA A 163 -4.18 -3.42 3.58
N LEU A 164 -5.10 -2.84 4.36
CA LEU A 164 -5.01 -1.44 4.80
C LEU A 164 -3.79 -1.20 5.68
N ALA A 165 -3.53 -2.10 6.65
CA ALA A 165 -2.35 -2.04 7.49
C ALA A 165 -1.08 -2.09 6.65
N ARG A 166 -0.99 -3.04 5.71
CA ARG A 166 0.16 -3.12 4.78
C ARG A 166 0.33 -1.84 3.96
N LEU A 167 -0.76 -1.30 3.40
CA LEU A 167 -0.73 -0.07 2.61
C LEU A 167 -0.19 1.11 3.42
N ALA A 168 -0.67 1.29 4.65
CA ALA A 168 -0.22 2.38 5.50
C ALA A 168 1.23 2.18 5.96
N SER A 169 1.60 0.96 6.38
CA SER A 169 2.96 0.67 6.88
C SER A 169 4.03 0.77 5.79
N ASP A 170 3.74 0.30 4.57
CA ASP A 170 4.68 0.38 3.43
C ASP A 170 5.06 1.83 3.08
N HIS A 171 4.19 2.80 3.40
CA HIS A 171 4.32 4.20 2.96
C HIS A 171 4.38 5.20 4.13
N CYS A 172 4.58 4.73 5.36
CA CYS A 172 4.62 5.61 6.53
C CYS A 172 5.96 6.33 6.70
N GLU A 173 5.92 7.53 7.28
CA GLU A 173 7.14 8.20 7.75
C GLU A 173 7.54 7.73 9.16
N GLY A 174 6.56 7.29 9.95
CA GLY A 174 6.81 6.73 11.26
C GLY A 174 5.57 6.05 11.84
N ALA A 175 5.82 5.11 12.75
CA ALA A 175 4.78 4.42 13.48
C ALA A 175 5.17 4.27 14.96
N ILE A 176 4.17 4.22 15.84
CA ILE A 176 4.35 3.80 17.22
C ILE A 176 3.47 2.58 17.49
N GLU A 177 4.10 1.54 18.03
CA GLU A 177 3.50 0.26 18.30
C GLU A 177 3.07 0.14 19.77
N PHE A 178 2.00 -0.60 20.02
CA PHE A 178 1.47 -0.83 21.36
C PHE A 178 1.18 -2.31 21.55
N SER A 179 1.57 -2.85 22.71
CA SER A 179 0.99 -4.09 23.20
C SER A 179 -0.51 -3.93 23.46
N ASN A 180 -1.26 -5.04 23.43
CA ASN A 180 -2.70 -5.04 23.76
C ASN A 180 -2.99 -4.27 25.05
N GLU A 181 -2.25 -4.54 26.12
CA GLU A 181 -2.43 -3.88 27.42
C GLU A 181 -2.26 -2.35 27.35
N LYS A 182 -1.24 -1.89 26.61
CA LYS A 182 -0.96 -0.45 26.44
C LYS A 182 -2.00 0.22 25.55
N TRP A 183 -2.47 -0.47 24.50
CA TRP A 183 -3.55 0.01 23.65
C TRP A 183 -4.85 0.20 24.44
N PHE A 184 -5.22 -0.76 25.29
CA PHE A 184 -6.39 -0.62 26.17
C PHE A 184 -6.20 0.45 27.24
N ALA A 185 -5.00 0.58 27.82
CA ALA A 185 -4.71 1.64 28.77
C ALA A 185 -4.82 3.03 28.12
N LEU A 186 -4.31 3.18 26.89
CA LEU A 186 -4.48 4.37 26.07
C LEU A 186 -5.97 4.65 25.82
N GLY A 187 -6.76 3.67 25.41
CA GLY A 187 -8.21 3.81 25.22
C GLY A 187 -8.94 4.30 26.48
N ARG A 188 -8.61 3.76 27.66
CA ARG A 188 -9.16 4.23 28.94
C ARG A 188 -8.73 5.67 29.27
N ALA A 189 -7.47 6.01 29.00
CA ALA A 189 -6.96 7.38 29.21
C ALA A 189 -7.67 8.38 28.28
N ILE A 190 -7.89 8.00 27.01
CA ILE A 190 -8.65 8.76 26.03
C ILE A 190 -10.08 9.00 26.52
N GLN A 191 -10.78 7.95 26.98
CA GLN A 191 -12.14 8.10 27.50
C GLN A 191 -12.23 9.07 28.69
N ALA A 192 -11.21 9.09 29.55
CA ALA A 192 -11.19 9.94 30.74
C ALA A 192 -10.80 11.39 30.44
N LYS A 193 -9.85 11.63 29.52
CA LYS A 193 -9.21 12.96 29.34
C LYS A 193 -9.47 13.61 27.99
N ALA A 194 -9.73 12.84 26.95
CA ALA A 194 -9.91 13.33 25.57
C ALA A 194 -10.99 12.53 24.81
N PRO A 195 -12.24 12.47 25.31
CA PRO A 195 -13.26 11.57 24.77
C PRO A 195 -13.62 11.80 23.30
N GLY A 196 -13.39 13.01 22.77
CA GLY A 196 -13.57 13.33 21.35
C GLY A 196 -12.68 12.49 20.42
N LEU A 197 -11.51 12.06 20.90
CA LEU A 197 -10.55 11.26 20.13
C LEU A 197 -11.04 9.83 19.88
N ILE A 198 -12.00 9.31 20.65
CA ILE A 198 -12.57 7.97 20.44
C ILE A 198 -13.12 7.84 19.02
N LYS A 199 -13.89 8.83 18.55
CA LYS A 199 -14.49 8.82 17.21
C LYS A 199 -13.44 8.79 16.10
N VAL A 200 -12.29 9.43 16.34
CA VAL A 200 -11.18 9.47 15.39
C VAL A 200 -10.52 8.09 15.29
N VAL A 201 -10.23 7.46 16.45
CA VAL A 201 -9.66 6.10 16.50
C VAL A 201 -10.62 5.08 15.89
N GLU A 202 -11.93 5.20 16.17
CA GLU A 202 -12.95 4.33 15.61
C GLU A 202 -13.11 4.49 14.10
N ALA A 203 -12.93 5.71 13.58
CA ALA A 203 -12.92 5.99 12.14
C ALA A 203 -11.69 5.41 11.43
N VAL A 204 -10.67 4.93 12.17
CA VAL A 204 -9.45 4.27 11.68
C VAL A 204 -8.49 5.17 10.92
N LEU A 205 -9.00 6.15 10.17
CA LEU A 205 -8.23 7.05 9.33
C LEU A 205 -8.61 8.50 9.64
N SER A 206 -7.60 9.37 9.78
CA SER A 206 -7.81 10.81 9.96
C SER A 206 -6.92 11.63 9.01
N PRO A 207 -7.48 12.67 8.35
CA PRO A 207 -6.74 13.46 7.38
C PRO A 207 -5.76 14.46 8.04
N PRO A 208 -4.73 14.90 7.30
CA PRO A 208 -3.80 15.97 7.68
C PRO A 208 -4.44 17.20 8.33
N ALA A 209 -5.60 17.63 7.83
CA ALA A 209 -6.26 18.87 8.24
C ALA A 209 -6.67 18.90 9.73
N VAL A 210 -6.80 17.74 10.39
CA VAL A 210 -7.18 17.64 11.81
C VAL A 210 -6.02 17.19 12.70
N TYR A 211 -4.81 17.07 12.16
CA TYR A 211 -3.64 16.54 12.85
C TYR A 211 -3.34 17.26 14.16
N ASP A 212 -3.27 18.59 14.15
CA ASP A 212 -2.95 19.38 15.35
C ASP A 212 -3.94 19.11 16.50
N SER A 213 -5.24 19.04 16.19
CA SER A 213 -6.27 18.73 17.20
C SER A 213 -6.12 17.33 17.79
N ILE A 214 -5.77 16.36 16.95
CA ILE A 214 -5.51 14.98 17.38
C ILE A 214 -4.24 14.91 18.22
N ARG A 215 -3.15 15.54 17.78
CA ARG A 215 -1.88 15.61 18.50
C ARG A 215 -2.05 16.22 19.89
N ASP A 216 -2.75 17.34 19.98
CA ASP A 216 -3.01 18.03 21.25
C ASP A 216 -3.82 17.12 22.19
N SER A 217 -4.81 16.40 21.65
CA SER A 217 -5.59 15.40 22.40
C SER A 217 -4.75 14.21 22.86
N LEU A 218 -3.88 13.67 22.00
CA LEU A 218 -2.96 12.58 22.31
C LEU A 218 -1.94 13.00 23.39
N SER A 219 -1.50 14.26 23.39
CA SER A 219 -0.56 14.80 24.38
C SER A 219 -1.15 14.84 25.80
N LEU A 220 -2.47 14.95 25.94
CA LEU A 220 -3.15 14.90 27.25
C LEU A 220 -3.14 13.49 27.88
N VAL A 221 -2.99 12.46 27.05
CA VAL A 221 -3.05 11.05 27.47
C VAL A 221 -1.70 10.34 27.39
N ALA A 222 -0.72 10.90 26.68
CA ALA A 222 0.62 10.37 26.58
C ALA A 222 1.31 10.37 27.96
N ASP A 223 1.73 9.18 28.42
CA ASP A 223 2.58 9.05 29.60
C ASP A 223 4.06 9.05 29.18
N PRO A 224 4.85 10.08 29.53
CA PRO A 224 6.27 10.16 29.17
C PRO A 224 7.11 9.01 29.74
N ARG A 225 6.63 8.33 30.78
CA ARG A 225 7.33 7.22 31.44
C ARG A 225 7.01 5.86 30.79
N SER A 226 5.95 5.77 30.00
CA SER A 226 5.59 4.57 29.26
C SER A 226 6.54 4.34 28.09
N GLN A 227 6.84 3.07 27.80
CA GLN A 227 7.65 2.65 26.66
C GLN A 227 6.87 1.66 25.79
N PRO A 228 6.78 1.81 24.45
CA PRO A 228 7.29 2.96 23.70
C PRO A 228 6.53 4.24 24.08
N SER A 229 7.26 5.36 24.01
CA SER A 229 6.78 6.64 24.50
C SER A 229 6.00 7.38 23.42
N LEU A 230 4.68 7.42 23.55
CA LEU A 230 3.81 8.23 22.69
C LEU A 230 4.19 9.71 22.76
N ASP A 231 4.56 10.20 23.95
CA ASP A 231 5.04 11.58 24.14
C ASP A 231 6.30 11.86 23.30
N ALA A 232 7.27 10.93 23.30
CA ALA A 232 8.46 11.07 22.47
C ALA A 232 8.12 11.03 20.97
N TRP A 233 7.28 10.09 20.54
CA TRP A 233 6.86 9.95 19.15
C TRP A 233 6.14 11.20 18.64
N LEU A 234 5.20 11.74 19.43
CA LEU A 234 4.50 12.98 19.10
C LEU A 234 5.47 14.15 18.96
N ARG A 235 6.50 14.27 19.82
CA ARG A 235 7.49 15.35 19.70
C ARG A 235 8.27 15.27 18.40
N VAL A 236 8.68 14.07 17.98
CA VAL A 236 9.43 13.87 16.72
C VAL A 236 8.57 14.29 15.53
N HIS A 237 7.30 13.88 15.49
CA HIS A 237 6.40 14.20 14.37
C HIS A 237 5.60 15.49 14.56
N SER A 238 5.89 16.31 15.58
CA SER A 238 5.10 17.54 15.85
C SER A 238 5.53 18.75 15.03
N VAL A 239 6.71 18.72 14.40
CA VAL A 239 7.37 19.94 13.91
C VAL A 239 7.38 20.04 12.38
N ASP A 240 7.41 18.92 11.67
CA ASP A 240 7.74 18.94 10.24
C ASP A 240 6.50 19.00 9.34
N HIS A 241 5.45 18.23 9.64
CA HIS A 241 4.25 18.14 8.81
C HIS A 241 2.96 17.93 9.62
N ASN A 242 1.82 18.25 8.99
CA ASN A 242 0.50 17.86 9.49
C ASN A 242 0.11 16.49 8.95
N TYR A 243 0.45 15.42 9.68
CA TYR A 243 0.32 14.06 9.18
C TYR A 243 -1.13 13.60 9.06
N GLY A 244 -1.39 12.78 8.04
CA GLY A 244 -2.52 11.85 8.09
C GLY A 244 -2.20 10.72 9.06
N LEU A 245 -3.18 10.29 9.86
CA LEU A 245 -2.99 9.22 10.83
C LEU A 245 -3.85 8.01 10.50
N TYR A 246 -3.25 6.83 10.61
CA TYR A 246 -3.93 5.55 10.58
C TYR A 246 -3.80 4.87 11.95
N PHE A 247 -4.93 4.41 12.49
CA PHE A 247 -5.03 3.72 13.78
C PHE A 247 -5.23 2.23 13.53
N ARG A 248 -4.14 1.47 13.56
CA ARG A 248 -4.14 0.03 13.33
C ARG A 248 -4.64 -0.69 14.57
N ASP A 249 -5.65 -1.54 14.38
CA ASP A 249 -6.14 -2.45 15.40
C ASP A 249 -6.12 -3.87 14.85
N VAL A 250 -5.13 -4.68 15.26
CA VAL A 250 -4.92 -6.03 14.74
C VAL A 250 -6.15 -6.93 14.89
N ARG A 251 -7.03 -6.64 15.85
CA ARG A 251 -8.26 -7.42 16.07
C ARG A 251 -9.26 -7.27 14.93
N LYS A 252 -9.10 -6.24 14.10
CA LYS A 252 -9.92 -6.02 12.89
C LYS A 252 -9.35 -6.75 11.67
N GLU A 253 -8.09 -7.16 11.72
CA GLU A 253 -7.41 -7.91 10.66
C GLU A 253 -7.87 -9.37 10.78
N ARG A 254 -8.79 -9.79 9.91
CA ARG A 254 -9.18 -11.20 9.81
C ARG A 254 -8.13 -11.95 9.00
N GLU A 255 -7.86 -13.19 9.41
CA GLU A 255 -7.21 -14.19 8.55
C GLU A 255 -8.10 -14.49 7.34
#